data_AF-A0A3C1A2N0-F1
#
_entry.id   AF-A0A3C1A2N0-F1
#
_cell.length_a   1.000
_cell.length_b   1.000
_cell.length_c   1.000
_cell.angle_alpha   90.00
_cell.angle_beta   90.00
_cell.angle_gamma   90.00
#
_symmetry.space_group_name_H-M   'P 1'
#
loop_
_entity.id
_entity.type
_entity.pdbx_description
1 polymer ?
#
loop_
_entity_poly.entity_id
_entity_poly.type
_entity_poly.pdbx_seq_one_letter_code
_entity_poly.pdbx_strand_id
1 'polypeptide(L)'
;MTRPRTPSWGRFFLVGRRLWSKDIVCPTRRGMWRLATSAMWPARCSVPSSRKPWGQGRCTVKGSSKRKGGKMAMVLGLVGSARVWGNSEIVVREALLGAQEEGAKAEMLRLTDLSIEPCNGCLRCAIREEPCPLDDDMEWFLAQVGGADALILAAPTYLFGPAAITKLLLDRLLMLTPRFGEEQTRAGAAIAVSGRRDWRGVTQPFLNGLVMGLGFRLVDSLYVHRPGPGEVLLDDEVMARIHELGRRVARGKKGEPPEGNICPRCYGDFFVLEEGKAICPLCGLEADIEVDGQVRLSFDLGVEPLPWSYAWQKEHVEEWIRPTLPRFLAHRGEIKARLERYREMGEVWVRPSEE
;
A
#
# COMPACT_ATOMS: atom_id res chain seq x y z
N MET A 1 -22.82 5.40 -55.61
CA MET A 1 -23.65 6.62 -55.76
C MET A 1 -25.05 6.31 -55.26
N THR A 2 -25.80 7.34 -54.83
CA THR A 2 -27.16 7.33 -54.24
C THR A 2 -27.28 6.97 -52.75
N ARG A 3 -27.32 8.01 -51.90
CA ARG A 3 -27.98 7.98 -50.58
C ARG A 3 -29.50 7.83 -50.75
N PRO A 4 -30.17 7.17 -49.80
CA PRO A 4 -31.53 7.60 -49.43
C PRO A 4 -31.77 7.71 -47.92
N ARG A 5 -32.43 8.83 -47.57
CA ARG A 5 -33.58 9.02 -46.66
C ARG A 5 -33.62 8.33 -45.29
N THR A 6 -33.78 9.17 -44.25
CA THR A 6 -34.47 8.86 -42.98
C THR A 6 -35.97 8.60 -43.22
N PRO A 7 -36.60 7.80 -42.33
CA PRO A 7 -37.71 8.35 -41.55
C PRO A 7 -37.83 7.84 -40.09
N SER A 8 -38.47 8.70 -39.29
CA SER A 8 -38.94 8.57 -37.89
C SER A 8 -39.95 7.46 -37.64
N TRP A 9 -39.99 6.84 -36.45
CA TRP A 9 -41.13 6.32 -35.65
C TRP A 9 -40.55 5.84 -34.30
N GLY A 10 -41.14 5.91 -33.10
CA GLY A 10 -42.44 6.31 -32.59
C GLY A 10 -42.44 6.08 -31.07
N ARG A 11 -43.26 6.85 -30.33
CA ARG A 11 -43.53 6.64 -28.90
C ARG A 11 -44.40 5.40 -28.72
N PHE A 12 -44.07 4.54 -27.76
CA PHE A 12 -45.01 3.60 -27.14
C PHE A 12 -44.93 3.72 -25.62
N PHE A 13 -46.06 4.05 -25.01
CA PHE A 13 -46.34 3.89 -23.59
C PHE A 13 -46.50 2.40 -23.28
N LEU A 14 -45.90 1.92 -22.18
CA LEU A 14 -46.40 0.76 -21.44
C LEU A 14 -46.17 0.95 -19.94
N VAL A 15 -47.24 0.63 -19.22
CA VAL A 15 -47.49 0.84 -17.80
C VAL A 15 -46.87 -0.31 -16.98
N GLY A 16 -46.19 0.04 -15.89
CA GLY A 16 -46.14 -0.73 -14.63
C GLY A 16 -45.27 -2.00 -14.58
N ARG A 17 -44.21 -1.96 -13.77
CA ARG A 17 -44.18 -2.55 -12.41
C ARG A 17 -42.84 -2.27 -11.73
N ARG A 18 -42.94 -2.06 -10.41
CA ARG A 18 -41.89 -1.71 -9.46
C ARG A 18 -40.81 -2.78 -9.36
N LEU A 19 -39.57 -2.34 -9.17
CA LEU A 19 -38.65 -2.72 -8.07
C LEU A 19 -37.36 -1.91 -8.29
N TRP A 20 -36.54 -1.77 -7.24
CA TRP A 20 -35.37 -0.88 -7.08
C TRP A 20 -35.71 0.48 -6.47
N SER A 21 -35.75 0.45 -5.14
CA SER A 21 -35.61 1.61 -4.26
C SER A 21 -34.29 2.33 -4.54
N LYS A 22 -34.44 3.58 -4.96
CA LYS A 22 -33.56 4.72 -4.66
C LYS A 22 -33.23 4.67 -3.15
N ASP A 23 -32.00 4.83 -2.68
CA ASP A 23 -31.27 6.10 -2.68
C ASP A 23 -29.76 5.89 -2.76
N ILE A 24 -29.17 6.28 -3.89
CA ILE A 24 -27.77 6.69 -3.97
C ILE A 24 -27.81 8.21 -3.82
N VAL A 25 -27.40 8.71 -2.65
CA VAL A 25 -27.07 10.12 -2.46
C VAL A 25 -25.75 10.19 -1.72
N CYS A 26 -24.71 10.57 -2.46
CA CYS A 26 -23.46 11.10 -1.94
C CYS A 26 -23.60 12.63 -1.87
N PRO A 27 -23.28 13.27 -0.73
CA PRO A 27 -22.88 14.67 -0.77
C PRO A 27 -21.59 14.95 -0.01
N THR A 28 -20.78 15.80 -0.63
CA THR A 28 -19.55 16.42 -0.15
C THR A 28 -19.80 17.56 0.85
N ARG A 29 -18.82 17.77 1.75
CA ARG A 29 -18.40 18.99 2.49
C ARG A 29 -19.36 19.74 3.47
N ARG A 30 -18.81 19.95 4.68
CA ARG A 30 -18.90 21.08 5.65
C ARG A 30 -20.28 21.68 6.02
N GLY A 31 -20.55 21.72 7.34
CA GLY A 31 -21.22 22.86 8.01
C GLY A 31 -22.55 22.55 8.72
N MET A 32 -22.53 22.68 10.04
CA MET A 32 -23.61 22.74 11.05
C MET A 32 -25.02 23.11 10.56
N TRP A 33 -26.06 22.42 11.06
CA TRP A 33 -26.97 22.86 12.16
C TRP A 33 -27.85 21.69 12.62
N ARG A 34 -28.13 21.68 13.94
CA ARG A 34 -28.93 20.67 14.67
C ARG A 34 -30.43 20.84 14.38
N LEU A 35 -31.19 19.74 14.44
CA LEU A 35 -32.38 19.58 15.28
C LEU A 35 -32.76 18.09 15.33
N ALA A 36 -33.01 17.62 16.55
CA ALA A 36 -33.28 16.22 16.88
C ALA A 36 -34.78 16.02 17.13
N THR A 37 -35.33 14.88 16.68
CA THR A 37 -36.47 14.22 17.33
C THR A 37 -36.34 12.71 17.23
N SER A 38 -36.60 12.07 18.36
CA SER A 38 -36.37 10.69 18.78
C SER A 38 -37.41 9.67 18.29
N ALA A 39 -37.00 8.42 18.03
CA ALA A 39 -37.58 7.19 18.61
C ALA A 39 -36.88 5.89 18.12
N MET A 40 -36.35 5.10 19.08
CA MET A 40 -36.23 3.62 19.22
C MET A 40 -35.95 2.75 17.97
N TRP A 41 -34.98 1.82 17.87
CA TRP A 41 -34.34 0.88 18.82
C TRP A 41 -33.06 0.23 18.19
N PRO A 42 -32.32 -0.73 18.79
CA PRO A 42 -30.91 -0.55 19.15
C PRO A 42 -29.88 -1.39 18.36
N ALA A 43 -28.75 -0.77 18.02
CA ALA A 43 -27.40 -1.36 17.96
C ALA A 43 -26.39 -0.20 17.85
N ARG A 44 -26.23 0.56 18.93
CA ARG A 44 -25.24 1.64 18.98
C ARG A 44 -23.86 1.01 19.12
N CYS A 45 -23.10 1.00 18.03
CA CYS A 45 -21.65 1.16 18.12
C CYS A 45 -21.40 2.47 18.86
N SER A 46 -21.13 2.39 20.16
CA SER A 46 -20.71 3.52 20.97
C SER A 46 -19.32 3.95 20.53
N VAL A 47 -19.24 4.88 19.58
CA VAL A 47 -18.04 5.69 19.39
C VAL A 47 -17.96 6.62 20.61
N PRO A 48 -16.93 6.54 21.47
CA PRO A 48 -16.81 7.47 22.58
C PRO A 48 -16.57 8.88 22.02
N SER A 49 -17.51 9.79 22.24
CA SER A 49 -17.38 11.22 21.92
C SER A 49 -16.52 11.94 22.96
N SER A 50 -15.31 11.45 23.17
CA SER A 50 -14.29 12.13 23.94
C SER A 50 -12.95 11.91 23.25
N ARG A 51 -12.64 12.76 22.25
CA ARG A 51 -11.26 12.96 21.80
C ARG A 51 -10.50 13.58 22.98
N LYS A 52 -10.06 12.74 23.93
CA LYS A 52 -8.91 13.09 24.76
C LYS A 52 -7.73 13.23 23.79
N PRO A 53 -6.84 14.23 23.95
CA PRO A 53 -5.61 14.26 23.19
C PRO A 53 -4.91 12.94 23.48
N TRP A 54 -4.73 12.09 22.46
CA TRP A 54 -3.91 10.91 22.61
C TRP A 54 -2.54 11.41 23.06
N GLY A 55 -2.12 10.95 24.24
CA GLY A 55 -0.86 11.36 24.84
C GLY A 55 0.26 11.19 23.82
N GLN A 56 1.24 12.11 23.87
CA GLN A 56 2.41 12.21 23.00
C GLN A 56 3.38 11.01 23.12
N GLY A 57 2.86 9.80 23.21
CA GLY A 57 3.64 8.57 23.16
C GLY A 57 3.98 8.27 21.71
N ARG A 58 5.24 8.53 21.34
CA ARG A 58 5.79 8.13 20.03
C ARG A 58 5.58 6.64 19.82
N CYS A 59 4.77 6.24 18.85
CA CYS A 59 4.70 4.85 18.39
C CYS A 59 6.06 4.46 17.79
N THR A 60 6.83 3.65 18.52
CA THR A 60 8.04 3.00 18.01
C THR A 60 7.64 1.82 17.15
N VAL A 61 8.22 1.70 15.95
CA VAL A 61 8.25 0.43 15.24
C VAL A 61 9.21 -0.45 16.04
N LYS A 62 8.69 -1.47 16.73
CA LYS A 62 9.53 -2.35 17.53
C LYS A 62 10.47 -3.15 16.62
N GLY A 63 11.75 -3.05 16.87
CA GLY A 63 12.77 -4.00 16.49
C GLY A 63 12.74 -5.25 17.36
N SER A 64 13.42 -6.27 16.87
CA SER A 64 13.36 -7.63 17.39
C SER A 64 13.82 -7.67 18.86
N SER A 65 12.90 -7.98 19.79
CA SER A 65 13.30 -8.52 21.09
C SER A 65 13.34 -10.05 20.99
N LYS A 66 14.48 -10.67 21.28
CA LYS A 66 14.59 -12.12 21.44
C LYS A 66 13.45 -12.62 22.33
N ARG A 67 12.61 -13.51 21.79
CA ARG A 67 11.45 -14.12 22.46
C ARG A 67 11.87 -14.76 23.78
N LYS A 68 11.46 -14.16 24.90
CA LYS A 68 11.31 -14.84 26.19
C LYS A 68 9.82 -14.87 26.52
N GLY A 69 9.20 -16.05 26.36
CA GLY A 69 7.88 -16.39 26.93
C GLY A 69 6.61 -16.01 26.13
N GLY A 70 5.88 -17.04 25.68
CA GLY A 70 4.42 -17.19 25.83
C GLY A 70 3.42 -16.22 25.16
N LYS A 71 3.81 -15.14 24.49
CA LYS A 71 2.83 -14.28 23.79
C LYS A 71 2.52 -14.84 22.39
N MET A 72 1.24 -15.13 22.11
CA MET A 72 0.77 -15.48 20.76
C MET A 72 1.17 -14.38 19.76
N ALA A 73 1.72 -14.78 18.62
CA ALA A 73 2.11 -13.85 17.56
C ALA A 73 0.88 -13.16 16.97
N MET A 74 0.95 -11.86 16.72
CA MET A 74 -0.11 -11.11 16.03
C MET A 74 0.22 -10.95 14.55
N VAL A 75 -0.66 -11.45 13.68
CA VAL A 75 -0.61 -11.24 12.22
C VAL A 75 -1.72 -10.26 11.82
N LEU A 76 -1.33 -9.14 11.22
CA LEU A 76 -2.25 -8.12 10.72
C LEU A 76 -2.44 -8.29 9.21
N GLY A 77 -3.66 -8.52 8.78
CA GLY A 77 -4.06 -8.51 7.38
C GLY A 77 -4.52 -7.11 6.93
N LEU A 78 -3.98 -6.61 5.83
CA LEU A 78 -4.35 -5.33 5.22
C LEU A 78 -5.03 -5.57 3.87
N VAL A 79 -6.22 -5.01 3.70
CA VAL A 79 -7.00 -5.12 2.46
C VAL A 79 -7.07 -3.75 1.77
N GLY A 80 -6.40 -3.61 0.62
CA GLY A 80 -6.39 -2.40 -0.21
C GLY A 80 -7.60 -2.26 -1.14
N SER A 81 -8.56 -3.20 -1.10
CA SER A 81 -9.78 -3.17 -1.91
C SER A 81 -10.97 -2.59 -1.14
N ALA A 82 -11.75 -1.74 -1.82
CA ALA A 82 -13.05 -1.28 -1.31
C ALA A 82 -14.18 -2.32 -1.49
N ARG A 83 -13.96 -3.37 -2.29
CA ARG A 83 -14.97 -4.41 -2.53
C ARG A 83 -15.04 -5.34 -1.32
N VAL A 84 -16.17 -5.28 -0.61
CA VAL A 84 -16.54 -6.25 0.42
C VAL A 84 -16.66 -7.64 -0.22
N TRP A 85 -16.03 -8.65 0.38
CA TRP A 85 -15.97 -10.01 -0.17
C TRP A 85 -15.37 -10.10 -1.58
N GLY A 86 -14.54 -9.12 -1.96
CA GLY A 86 -13.74 -9.19 -3.18
C GLY A 86 -12.53 -10.11 -3.02
N ASN A 87 -11.88 -10.44 -4.14
CA ASN A 87 -10.71 -11.34 -4.17
C ASN A 87 -9.62 -10.92 -3.18
N SER A 88 -9.23 -9.65 -3.12
CA SER A 88 -8.21 -9.18 -2.16
C SER A 88 -8.60 -9.38 -0.69
N GLU A 89 -9.88 -9.28 -0.34
CA GLU A 89 -10.33 -9.57 1.03
C GLU A 89 -10.27 -11.08 1.30
N ILE A 90 -10.75 -11.89 0.36
CA ILE A 90 -10.78 -13.36 0.47
C ILE A 90 -9.36 -13.92 0.63
N VAL A 91 -8.40 -13.49 -0.20
CA VAL A 91 -7.02 -14.00 -0.10
C VAL A 91 -6.33 -13.60 1.21
N VAL A 92 -6.65 -12.43 1.77
CA VAL A 92 -6.13 -12.05 3.10
C VAL A 92 -6.75 -12.92 4.17
N ARG A 93 -8.06 -13.17 4.12
CA ARG A 93 -8.73 -14.07 5.06
C ARG A 93 -8.15 -15.48 5.00
N GLU A 94 -7.92 -16.02 3.81
CA GLU A 94 -7.31 -17.35 3.63
C GLU A 94 -5.91 -17.42 4.21
N ALA A 95 -5.06 -16.41 3.94
CA ALA A 95 -3.73 -16.36 4.52
C ALA A 95 -3.78 -16.20 6.06
N LEU A 96 -4.77 -15.48 6.61
CA LEU A 96 -4.97 -15.39 8.05
C LEU A 96 -5.44 -16.72 8.65
N LEU A 97 -6.25 -17.52 7.95
CA LEU A 97 -6.62 -18.88 8.38
C LEU A 97 -5.36 -19.75 8.53
N GLY A 98 -4.48 -19.77 7.52
CA GLY A 98 -3.22 -20.50 7.63
C GLY A 98 -2.33 -19.99 8.77
N ALA A 99 -2.28 -18.68 9.00
CA ALA A 99 -1.55 -18.13 10.15
C ALA A 99 -2.14 -18.57 11.51
N GLN A 100 -3.47 -18.70 11.61
CA GLN A 100 -4.15 -19.15 12.82
C GLN A 100 -3.86 -20.61 13.15
N GLU A 101 -3.70 -21.48 12.15
CA GLU A 101 -3.28 -22.88 12.35
C GLU A 101 -1.90 -22.99 12.99
N GLU A 102 -1.03 -22.00 12.77
CA GLU A 102 0.27 -21.87 13.43
C GLU A 102 0.20 -21.25 14.83
N GLY A 103 -1.01 -21.05 15.37
CA GLY A 103 -1.26 -20.48 16.70
C GLY A 103 -1.13 -18.96 16.77
N ALA A 104 -1.14 -18.26 15.63
CA ALA A 104 -1.14 -16.80 15.62
C ALA A 104 -2.56 -16.23 15.90
N LYS A 105 -2.60 -15.09 16.57
CA LYS A 105 -3.78 -14.23 16.57
C LYS A 105 -3.83 -13.47 15.24
N ALA A 106 -5.00 -13.39 14.64
CA ALA A 106 -5.23 -12.69 13.38
C ALA A 106 -6.18 -11.51 13.57
N GLU A 107 -5.82 -10.35 13.02
CA GLU A 107 -6.69 -9.19 12.88
C GLU A 107 -6.62 -8.68 11.43
N MET A 108 -7.67 -7.99 10.98
CA MET A 108 -7.74 -7.50 9.60
C MET A 108 -8.24 -6.06 9.56
N LEU A 109 -7.63 -5.26 8.70
CA LEU A 109 -7.95 -3.87 8.46
C LEU A 109 -8.17 -3.64 6.97
N ARG A 110 -9.31 -3.03 6.62
CA ARG A 110 -9.53 -2.53 5.27
C ARG A 110 -8.99 -1.11 5.17
N LEU A 111 -8.04 -0.90 4.28
CA LEU A 111 -7.34 0.37 4.13
C LEU A 111 -8.25 1.47 3.57
N THR A 112 -9.22 1.10 2.73
CA THR A 112 -10.16 2.06 2.14
C THR A 112 -11.21 2.58 3.13
N ASP A 113 -11.27 2.03 4.33
CA ASP A 113 -12.14 2.53 5.40
C ASP A 113 -11.46 3.66 6.20
N LEU A 114 -10.17 3.91 5.93
CA LEU A 114 -9.39 4.99 6.54
C LEU A 114 -9.52 6.29 5.76
N SER A 115 -9.55 7.41 6.48
CA SER A 115 -9.31 8.73 5.92
C SER A 115 -7.80 8.97 5.88
N ILE A 116 -7.20 8.99 4.70
CA ILE A 116 -5.78 9.26 4.49
C ILE A 116 -5.65 10.34 3.42
N GLU A 117 -5.18 11.52 3.82
CA GLU A 117 -4.95 12.66 2.94
C GLU A 117 -3.65 12.47 2.12
N PRO A 118 -3.59 12.98 0.87
CA PRO A 118 -2.36 13.01 0.09
C PRO A 118 -1.22 13.72 0.83
N CYS A 119 -0.03 13.14 0.76
CA CYS A 119 1.17 13.77 1.29
C CYS A 119 1.44 15.10 0.57
N ASN A 120 1.67 16.17 1.32
CA ASN A 120 2.01 17.49 0.77
C ASN A 120 3.54 17.69 0.59
N GLY A 121 4.36 16.67 0.87
CA GLY A 121 5.81 16.75 0.71
C GLY A 121 6.49 17.81 1.59
N CYS A 122 5.89 18.23 2.71
CA CYS A 122 6.46 19.31 3.54
C CYS A 122 7.75 18.91 4.30
N LEU A 123 8.07 17.60 4.34
CA LEU A 123 9.25 17.01 4.99
C LEU A 123 9.43 17.36 6.48
N ARG A 124 8.38 17.88 7.13
CA ARG A 124 8.40 18.26 8.55
C ARG A 124 8.74 17.06 9.45
N CYS A 125 8.15 15.91 9.18
CA CYS A 125 8.40 14.66 9.91
C CYS A 125 9.80 14.09 9.69
N ALA A 126 10.35 14.21 8.48
CA ALA A 126 11.64 13.61 8.13
C ALA A 126 12.84 14.49 8.50
N ILE A 127 12.73 15.81 8.30
CA ILE A 127 13.83 16.77 8.49
C ILE A 127 13.79 17.44 9.86
N ARG A 128 12.59 17.80 10.36
CA ARG A 128 12.42 18.51 11.64
C ARG A 128 12.01 17.60 12.79
N GLU A 129 11.71 16.34 12.49
CA GLU A 129 11.25 15.33 13.47
C GLU A 129 9.97 15.74 14.21
N GLU A 130 9.15 16.62 13.62
CA GLU A 130 7.87 17.03 14.19
C GLU A 130 6.73 16.17 13.62
N PRO A 131 5.60 16.02 14.34
CA PRO A 131 4.45 15.27 13.85
C PRO A 131 3.92 15.77 12.49
N CYS A 132 3.28 14.85 11.75
CA CYS A 132 2.63 15.20 10.49
C CYS A 132 1.49 16.21 10.76
N PRO A 133 1.36 17.30 9.98
CA PRO A 133 0.32 18.31 10.21
C PRO A 133 -1.07 17.91 9.67
N LEU A 134 -1.19 16.76 8.98
CA LEU A 134 -2.46 16.26 8.45
C LEU A 134 -3.21 15.54 9.58
N ASP A 135 -4.44 15.98 9.87
CA ASP A 135 -5.33 15.38 10.88
C ASP A 135 -6.17 14.26 10.26
N ASP A 136 -5.62 13.05 10.25
CA ASP A 136 -6.23 11.88 9.64
C ASP A 136 -5.76 10.55 10.27
N ASP A 137 -6.16 9.40 9.71
CA ASP A 137 -6.01 8.10 10.38
C ASP A 137 -4.59 7.51 10.31
N MET A 138 -3.61 8.23 9.77
CA MET A 138 -2.26 7.70 9.54
C MET A 138 -1.54 7.31 10.84
N GLU A 139 -1.66 8.11 11.90
CA GLU A 139 -1.03 7.77 13.19
C GLU A 139 -1.65 6.52 13.79
N TRP A 140 -2.97 6.39 13.71
CA TRP A 140 -3.69 5.20 14.17
C TRP A 140 -3.28 3.96 13.36
N PHE A 141 -3.21 4.08 12.03
CA PHE A 141 -2.75 3.01 11.14
C PHE A 141 -1.34 2.55 11.51
N LEU A 142 -0.40 3.48 11.68
CA LEU A 142 0.97 3.14 12.10
C LEU A 142 1.02 2.50 13.48
N ALA A 143 0.12 2.86 14.40
CA ALA A 143 0.01 2.20 15.70
C ALA A 143 -0.44 0.74 15.57
N GLN A 144 -1.42 0.43 14.71
CA GLN A 144 -1.83 -0.96 14.44
C GLN A 144 -0.69 -1.77 13.82
N VAL A 145 0.00 -1.20 12.82
CA VAL A 145 1.16 -1.82 12.17
C VAL A 145 2.32 -2.03 13.15
N GLY A 146 2.56 -1.08 14.06
CA GLY A 146 3.57 -1.20 15.11
C GLY A 146 3.26 -2.25 16.17
N GLY A 147 1.98 -2.57 16.37
CA GLY A 147 1.50 -3.63 17.26
C GLY A 147 1.58 -5.05 16.69
N ALA A 148 1.73 -5.18 15.37
CA ALA A 148 1.77 -6.47 14.68
C ALA A 148 3.18 -7.08 14.69
N ASP A 149 3.25 -8.41 14.85
CA ASP A 149 4.49 -9.19 14.75
C ASP A 149 4.78 -9.60 13.30
N ALA A 150 3.73 -9.70 12.48
CA ALA A 150 3.81 -9.97 11.05
C ALA A 150 2.66 -9.31 10.26
N LEU A 151 2.85 -9.16 8.95
CA LEU A 151 1.96 -8.40 8.06
C LEU A 151 1.60 -9.19 6.80
N ILE A 152 0.34 -9.16 6.40
CA ILE A 152 -0.11 -9.65 5.08
C ILE A 152 -0.84 -8.50 4.41
N LEU A 153 -0.46 -8.13 3.18
CA LEU A 153 -1.13 -7.08 2.41
C LEU A 153 -1.67 -7.66 1.11
N ALA A 154 -2.93 -7.38 0.77
CA ALA A 154 -3.45 -7.63 -0.57
C ALA A 154 -4.15 -6.41 -1.15
N ALA A 155 -3.96 -6.16 -2.44
CA ALA A 155 -4.67 -5.09 -3.14
C ALA A 155 -4.96 -5.48 -4.59
N PRO A 156 -6.03 -4.92 -5.18
CA PRO A 156 -6.33 -5.14 -6.59
C PRO A 156 -5.45 -4.26 -7.48
N THR A 157 -5.22 -4.73 -8.70
CA THR A 157 -4.61 -3.99 -9.80
C THR A 157 -5.69 -3.20 -10.55
N TYR A 158 -5.65 -1.88 -10.43
CA TYR A 158 -6.47 -0.95 -11.19
C TYR A 158 -5.57 -0.15 -12.13
N LEU A 159 -5.69 -0.42 -13.43
CA LEU A 159 -4.89 0.19 -14.50
C LEU A 159 -3.38 0.24 -14.18
N PHE A 160 -2.72 -0.92 -14.33
CA PHE A 160 -1.27 -1.08 -14.18
C PHE A 160 -0.68 -0.75 -12.80
N GLY A 161 -1.47 -0.34 -11.81
CA GLY A 161 -1.01 -0.10 -10.44
C GLY A 161 -2.00 -0.61 -9.40
N PRO A 162 -1.62 -0.57 -8.10
CA PRO A 162 -2.52 -0.95 -7.03
C PRO A 162 -3.65 0.09 -6.85
N ALA A 163 -4.68 -0.27 -6.08
CA ALA A 163 -5.64 0.72 -5.57
C ALA A 163 -4.94 1.93 -4.91
N ALA A 164 -5.46 3.13 -5.17
CA ALA A 164 -4.81 4.40 -4.81
C ALA A 164 -4.42 4.52 -3.32
N ILE A 165 -5.21 3.93 -2.41
CA ILE A 165 -4.94 3.93 -0.97
C ILE A 165 -3.55 3.37 -0.62
N THR A 166 -3.07 2.37 -1.37
CA THR A 166 -1.71 1.83 -1.22
C THR A 166 -0.67 2.92 -1.42
N LYS A 167 -0.85 3.77 -2.43
CA LYS A 167 0.08 4.86 -2.74
C LYS A 167 -0.03 6.01 -1.74
N LEU A 168 -1.25 6.34 -1.29
CA LEU A 168 -1.46 7.34 -0.24
C LEU A 168 -0.69 6.99 1.05
N LEU A 169 -0.71 5.72 1.46
CA LEU A 169 0.06 5.24 2.61
C LEU A 169 1.56 5.27 2.33
N LEU A 170 1.99 4.75 1.17
CA LEU A 170 3.41 4.71 0.78
C LEU A 170 4.05 6.11 0.75
N ASP A 171 3.34 7.11 0.23
CA ASP A 171 3.80 8.51 0.12
C ASP A 171 4.06 9.19 1.46
N ARG A 172 3.56 8.62 2.56
CA ARG A 172 3.71 9.16 3.91
C ARG A 172 4.77 8.44 4.72
N LEU A 173 5.34 7.34 4.25
CA LEU A 173 6.27 6.51 5.02
C LEU A 173 7.61 7.17 5.31
N LEU A 174 7.97 8.27 4.63
CA LEU A 174 9.13 9.07 5.04
C LEU A 174 8.98 9.62 6.48
N MET A 175 7.77 9.63 7.04
CA MET A 175 7.59 9.91 8.47
C MET A 175 8.18 8.86 9.42
N LEU A 176 8.49 7.66 8.91
CA LEU A 176 9.20 6.61 9.65
C LEU A 176 10.71 6.82 9.64
N THR A 177 11.23 7.80 8.88
CA THR A 177 12.66 8.14 8.82
C THR A 177 13.31 8.34 10.18
N PRO A 178 12.75 9.15 11.11
CA PRO A 178 13.32 9.29 12.45
C PRO A 178 13.24 8.02 13.31
N ARG A 179 12.52 6.99 12.83
CA ARG A 179 12.25 5.72 13.53
C ARG A 179 13.07 4.55 12.96
N PHE A 180 13.90 4.76 11.94
CA PHE A 180 14.84 3.75 11.44
C PHE A 180 16.00 3.60 12.45
N GLY A 181 15.75 2.84 13.53
CA GLY A 181 16.72 2.60 14.61
C GLY A 181 17.05 1.13 14.85
N GLU A 182 16.35 0.19 14.20
CA GLU A 182 16.48 -1.25 14.45
C GLU A 182 16.33 -2.05 13.15
N GLU A 183 16.96 -3.23 13.11
CA GLU A 183 16.90 -4.13 11.96
C GLU A 183 15.49 -4.71 11.75
N GLN A 184 15.03 -4.72 10.49
CA GLN A 184 13.72 -5.22 10.12
C GLN A 184 13.69 -6.75 10.10
N THR A 185 13.15 -7.34 11.16
CA THR A 185 13.10 -8.81 11.33
C THR A 185 11.69 -9.39 11.18
N ARG A 186 10.66 -8.55 11.29
CA ARG A 186 9.25 -8.95 11.25
C ARG A 186 8.87 -9.43 9.85
N ALA A 187 8.13 -10.53 9.77
CA ALA A 187 7.78 -11.15 8.51
C ALA A 187 6.60 -10.44 7.83
N GLY A 188 6.70 -10.24 6.52
CA GLY A 188 5.66 -9.64 5.71
C GLY A 188 5.40 -10.46 4.45
N ALA A 189 4.18 -10.38 3.92
CA ALA A 189 3.87 -10.89 2.60
C ALA A 189 2.90 -9.96 1.85
N ALA A 190 2.96 -10.02 0.52
CA ALA A 190 2.10 -9.25 -0.36
C ALA A 190 1.37 -10.15 -1.36
N ILE A 191 0.11 -9.82 -1.69
CA ILE A 191 -0.70 -10.54 -2.66
C ILE A 191 -1.32 -9.52 -3.63
N ALA A 192 -0.77 -9.44 -4.83
CA ALA A 192 -1.35 -8.63 -5.90
C ALA A 192 -2.48 -9.40 -6.58
N VAL A 193 -3.63 -8.75 -6.81
CA VAL A 193 -4.77 -9.39 -7.50
C VAL A 193 -5.08 -8.63 -8.79
N SER A 194 -4.95 -9.26 -9.95
CA SER A 194 -5.35 -8.67 -11.25
C SER A 194 -6.37 -9.54 -11.97
N GLY A 195 -7.00 -8.98 -13.02
CA GLY A 195 -7.88 -9.77 -13.89
C GLY A 195 -7.12 -10.63 -14.90
N ARG A 196 -5.95 -10.18 -15.37
CA ARG A 196 -5.13 -10.89 -16.35
C ARG A 196 -3.64 -10.76 -16.04
N ARG A 197 -2.86 -11.75 -16.50
CA ARG A 197 -1.40 -11.82 -16.30
C ARG A 197 -0.63 -10.76 -17.10
N ASP A 198 -1.05 -10.51 -18.33
CA ASP A 198 -0.45 -9.53 -19.25
C ASP A 198 -0.67 -8.07 -18.82
N TRP A 199 -1.65 -7.81 -17.94
CA TRP A 199 -1.98 -6.47 -17.41
C TRP A 199 -1.59 -6.28 -15.94
N ARG A 200 -0.60 -7.04 -15.48
CA ARG A 200 -0.13 -7.02 -14.09
C ARG A 200 0.53 -5.70 -13.66
N GLY A 201 1.12 -4.96 -14.61
CA GLY A 201 1.75 -3.65 -14.36
C GLY A 201 2.77 -3.66 -13.22
N VAL A 202 2.74 -2.60 -12.40
CA VAL A 202 3.64 -2.37 -11.26
C VAL A 202 2.97 -2.58 -9.90
N THR A 203 1.82 -3.27 -9.85
CA THR A 203 1.11 -3.52 -8.58
C THR A 203 1.98 -4.23 -7.55
N GLN A 204 2.57 -5.37 -7.91
CA GLN A 204 3.36 -6.17 -6.99
C GLN A 204 4.56 -5.40 -6.40
N PRO A 205 5.40 -4.69 -7.18
CA PRO A 205 6.49 -3.91 -6.59
C PRO A 205 6.00 -2.80 -5.66
N PHE A 206 4.84 -2.17 -5.90
CA PHE A 206 4.27 -1.20 -4.95
C PHE A 206 3.82 -1.84 -3.64
N LEU A 207 3.18 -3.01 -3.69
CA LEU A 207 2.77 -3.73 -2.48
C LEU A 207 3.98 -4.22 -1.69
N ASN A 208 4.97 -4.79 -2.38
CA ASN A 208 6.23 -5.20 -1.79
C ASN A 208 6.94 -4.02 -1.11
N GLY A 209 6.99 -2.86 -1.79
CA GLY A 209 7.56 -1.64 -1.22
C GLY A 209 6.79 -1.07 -0.04
N LEU A 210 5.47 -1.17 -0.02
CA LEU A 210 4.67 -0.79 1.14
C LEU A 210 4.97 -1.71 2.35
N VAL A 211 5.02 -3.03 2.15
CA VAL A 211 5.35 -3.98 3.22
C VAL A 211 6.76 -3.71 3.78
N MET A 212 7.75 -3.54 2.91
CA MET A 212 9.13 -3.23 3.31
C MET A 212 9.26 -1.86 3.97
N GLY A 213 8.57 -0.85 3.45
CA GLY A 213 8.56 0.50 4.03
C GLY A 213 7.91 0.56 5.41
N LEU A 214 6.98 -0.35 5.71
CA LEU A 214 6.34 -0.47 7.02
C LEU A 214 7.20 -1.23 8.05
N GLY A 215 8.39 -1.70 7.70
CA GLY A 215 9.26 -2.38 8.64
C GLY A 215 9.23 -3.91 8.59
N PHE A 216 8.75 -4.51 7.49
CA PHE A 216 8.61 -5.96 7.36
C PHE A 216 9.45 -6.53 6.23
N ARG A 217 10.19 -7.60 6.52
CA ARG A 217 10.92 -8.40 5.55
C ARG A 217 9.96 -9.32 4.80
N LEU A 218 9.93 -9.21 3.48
CA LEU A 218 9.13 -10.12 2.66
C LEU A 218 9.60 -11.56 2.81
N VAL A 219 8.69 -12.44 3.24
CA VAL A 219 8.90 -13.90 3.30
C VAL A 219 8.21 -14.64 2.15
N ASP A 220 7.28 -13.96 1.48
CA ASP A 220 6.55 -14.46 0.33
C ASP A 220 5.89 -13.28 -0.41
N SER A 221 5.61 -13.43 -1.70
CA SER A 221 4.80 -12.48 -2.47
C SER A 221 4.19 -13.20 -3.65
N LEU A 222 2.88 -13.02 -3.85
CA LEU A 222 2.13 -13.72 -4.88
C LEU A 222 1.40 -12.75 -5.80
N TYR A 223 1.21 -13.20 -7.04
CA TYR A 223 0.35 -12.54 -8.00
C TYR A 223 -0.79 -13.49 -8.38
N VAL A 224 -2.02 -13.09 -8.09
CA VAL A 224 -3.24 -13.85 -8.34
C VAL A 224 -4.01 -13.22 -9.51
N HIS A 225 -4.45 -14.04 -10.47
CA HIS A 225 -5.11 -13.58 -11.69
C HIS A 225 -6.58 -14.00 -11.72
N ARG A 226 -7.48 -13.23 -11.12
CA ARG A 226 -8.91 -13.53 -11.01
C ARG A 226 -9.75 -12.26 -11.22
N PRO A 227 -10.43 -12.11 -12.38
CA PRO A 227 -11.13 -10.87 -12.74
C PRO A 227 -12.46 -10.66 -12.00
N GLY A 228 -13.23 -11.72 -11.82
CA GLY A 228 -14.55 -11.71 -11.19
C GLY A 228 -14.48 -11.61 -9.66
N PRO A 229 -15.42 -10.90 -9.01
CA PRO A 229 -15.51 -10.87 -7.55
C PRO A 229 -15.72 -12.28 -6.98
N GLY A 230 -14.85 -12.71 -6.06
CA GLY A 230 -14.93 -14.03 -5.43
C GLY A 230 -14.41 -15.18 -6.29
N GLU A 231 -14.04 -14.94 -7.55
CA GLU A 231 -13.58 -15.98 -8.49
C GLU A 231 -12.31 -16.69 -8.01
N VAL A 232 -11.54 -16.08 -7.11
CA VAL A 232 -10.39 -16.75 -6.48
C VAL A 232 -10.76 -18.01 -5.70
N LEU A 233 -12.00 -18.11 -5.21
CA LEU A 233 -12.49 -19.30 -4.51
C LEU A 233 -12.64 -20.53 -5.43
N LEU A 234 -12.63 -20.33 -6.75
CA LEU A 234 -12.73 -21.42 -7.73
C LEU A 234 -11.34 -21.99 -8.10
N ASP A 235 -10.27 -21.48 -7.50
CA ASP A 235 -8.91 -21.93 -7.73
C ASP A 235 -8.33 -22.54 -6.45
N ASP A 236 -8.58 -23.82 -6.25
CA ASP A 236 -8.14 -24.58 -5.08
C ASP A 236 -6.61 -24.55 -4.93
N GLU A 237 -5.86 -24.55 -6.03
CA GLU A 237 -4.39 -24.50 -6.01
C GLU A 237 -3.89 -23.16 -5.49
N VAL A 238 -4.45 -22.05 -6.01
CA VAL A 238 -4.10 -20.71 -5.52
C VAL A 238 -4.55 -20.52 -4.07
N MET A 239 -5.74 -21.00 -3.68
CA MET A 239 -6.21 -20.92 -2.30
C MET A 239 -5.28 -21.70 -1.36
N ALA A 240 -4.87 -22.92 -1.71
CA ALA A 240 -3.90 -23.69 -0.94
C ALA A 240 -2.53 -22.98 -0.84
N ARG A 241 -2.07 -22.33 -1.93
CA ARG A 241 -0.81 -21.58 -1.95
C ARG A 241 -0.85 -20.33 -1.07
N ILE A 242 -2.00 -19.64 -1.03
CA ILE A 242 -2.25 -18.49 -0.15
C ILE A 242 -2.33 -18.93 1.31
N HIS A 243 -2.97 -20.05 1.58
CA HIS A 243 -3.03 -20.64 2.91
C HIS A 243 -1.60 -20.95 3.45
N GLU A 244 -0.76 -21.59 2.63
CA GLU A 244 0.64 -21.85 2.97
C GLU A 244 1.46 -20.55 3.14
N LEU A 245 1.19 -19.51 2.34
CA LEU A 245 1.79 -18.19 2.55
C LEU A 245 1.48 -17.66 3.95
N GLY A 246 0.23 -17.82 4.40
CA GLY A 246 -0.20 -17.54 5.78
C GLY A 246 0.65 -18.24 6.85
N ARG A 247 0.84 -19.56 6.69
CA ARG A 247 1.69 -20.36 7.60
C ARG A 247 3.13 -19.87 7.63
N ARG A 248 3.72 -19.55 6.46
CA ARG A 248 5.10 -19.02 6.36
C ARG A 248 5.27 -17.69 7.08
N VAL A 249 4.30 -16.78 6.92
CA VAL A 249 4.28 -15.49 7.60
C VAL A 249 4.24 -15.68 9.12
N ALA A 250 3.36 -16.53 9.64
CA ALA A 250 3.28 -16.82 11.07
C ALA A 250 4.57 -17.45 11.63
N ARG A 251 5.22 -18.33 10.87
CA ARG A 251 6.51 -18.93 11.22
C ARG A 251 7.70 -17.97 11.08
N GLY A 252 7.52 -16.86 10.36
CA GLY A 252 8.57 -15.90 10.01
C GLY A 252 9.64 -16.44 9.05
N LYS A 253 9.35 -17.55 8.37
CA LYS A 253 10.31 -18.26 7.50
C LYS A 253 10.05 -17.90 6.05
N LYS A 254 11.12 -17.62 5.31
CA LYS A 254 11.06 -17.51 3.85
C LYS A 254 10.69 -18.87 3.26
N GLY A 255 9.87 -18.85 2.20
CA GLY A 255 9.72 -20.00 1.33
C GLY A 255 11.00 -20.29 0.54
N GLU A 256 10.95 -21.32 -0.30
CA GLU A 256 11.99 -21.54 -1.30
C GLU A 256 12.15 -20.30 -2.20
N PRO A 257 13.37 -20.04 -2.71
CA PRO A 257 13.58 -18.98 -3.67
C PRO A 257 12.59 -19.10 -4.84
N PRO A 258 11.99 -17.99 -5.30
CA PRO A 258 11.07 -18.04 -6.43
C PRO A 258 11.81 -18.51 -7.69
N GLU A 259 11.14 -19.33 -8.50
CA GLU A 259 11.69 -19.78 -9.78
C GLU A 259 11.66 -18.66 -10.83
N GLY A 260 12.63 -18.71 -11.75
CA GLY A 260 12.74 -17.77 -12.88
C GLY A 260 13.37 -16.43 -12.51
N ASN A 261 13.07 -15.42 -13.32
CA ASN A 261 13.66 -14.08 -13.21
C ASN A 261 12.95 -13.24 -12.14
N ILE A 262 12.93 -13.74 -10.91
CA ILE A 262 12.27 -13.12 -9.74
C ILE A 262 13.31 -12.91 -8.65
N CYS A 263 13.38 -11.69 -8.12
CA CYS A 263 14.30 -11.33 -7.06
C CYS A 263 14.03 -12.16 -5.79
N PRO A 264 15.00 -12.94 -5.27
CA PRO A 264 14.80 -13.76 -4.06
C PRO A 264 14.72 -12.93 -2.77
N ARG A 265 15.11 -11.65 -2.83
CA ARG A 265 15.06 -10.73 -1.68
C ARG A 265 13.65 -10.16 -1.47
N CYS A 266 13.10 -9.54 -2.51
CA CYS A 266 11.84 -8.80 -2.46
C CYS A 266 10.72 -9.35 -3.35
N TYR A 267 10.93 -10.47 -4.04
CA TYR A 267 9.96 -11.12 -4.94
C TYR A 267 9.48 -10.22 -6.10
N GLY A 268 10.26 -9.20 -6.45
CA GLY A 268 10.01 -8.37 -7.63
C GLY A 268 10.55 -9.03 -8.90
N ASP A 269 9.85 -8.83 -10.01
CA ASP A 269 10.19 -9.37 -11.33
C ASP A 269 10.32 -8.25 -12.40
N PHE A 270 10.60 -7.04 -11.93
CA PHE A 270 10.85 -5.85 -12.74
C PHE A 270 12.23 -5.30 -12.39
N PHE A 271 13.04 -5.03 -13.41
CA PHE A 271 14.46 -4.67 -13.27
C PHE A 271 14.83 -3.53 -14.20
N VAL A 272 15.76 -2.69 -13.74
CA VAL A 272 16.45 -1.70 -14.57
C VAL A 272 17.71 -2.38 -15.12
N LEU A 273 17.98 -2.22 -16.42
CA LEU A 273 19.18 -2.76 -17.03
C LEU A 273 20.25 -1.69 -17.09
N GLU A 274 21.40 -1.94 -16.46
CA GLU A 274 22.51 -0.99 -16.38
C GLU A 274 23.83 -1.76 -16.35
N GLU A 275 24.81 -1.31 -17.16
CA GLU A 275 26.16 -1.91 -17.23
C GLU A 275 26.18 -3.45 -17.40
N GLY A 276 25.20 -4.01 -18.11
CA GLY A 276 25.09 -5.45 -18.35
C GLY A 276 24.45 -6.24 -17.20
N LYS A 277 23.97 -5.56 -16.16
CA LYS A 277 23.29 -6.15 -15.00
C LYS A 277 21.81 -5.80 -14.97
N ALA A 278 21.03 -6.63 -14.29
CA ALA A 278 19.64 -6.37 -13.95
C ALA A 278 19.56 -5.92 -12.49
N ILE A 279 19.17 -4.67 -12.25
CA ILE A 279 19.11 -4.06 -10.92
C ILE A 279 17.66 -3.95 -10.47
N CYS A 280 17.35 -4.52 -9.31
CA CYS A 280 16.02 -4.41 -8.72
C CYS A 280 15.78 -2.97 -8.22
N PRO A 281 14.79 -2.22 -8.76
CA PRO A 281 14.57 -0.83 -8.35
C PRO A 281 13.96 -0.70 -6.96
N LEU A 282 13.45 -1.80 -6.40
CA LEU A 282 12.88 -1.78 -5.06
C LEU A 282 13.95 -1.99 -3.99
N CYS A 283 14.80 -3.01 -4.14
CA CYS A 283 15.72 -3.42 -3.08
C CYS A 283 17.20 -3.32 -3.46
N GLY A 284 17.52 -2.83 -4.67
CA GLY A 284 18.88 -2.64 -5.17
C GLY A 284 19.64 -3.92 -5.49
N LEU A 285 19.05 -5.10 -5.30
CA LEU A 285 19.72 -6.37 -5.59
C LEU A 285 20.05 -6.45 -7.07
N GLU A 286 21.31 -6.72 -7.38
CA GLU A 286 21.81 -6.91 -8.72
C GLU A 286 21.70 -8.38 -9.13
N ALA A 287 21.57 -8.61 -10.43
CA ALA A 287 21.66 -9.93 -11.03
C ALA A 287 22.47 -9.86 -12.31
N ASP A 288 23.32 -10.87 -12.50
CA ASP A 288 23.97 -11.11 -13.78
C ASP A 288 22.95 -11.62 -14.80
N ILE A 289 23.12 -11.18 -16.04
CA ILE A 289 22.22 -11.52 -17.14
C ILE A 289 22.88 -12.57 -18.01
N GLU A 290 22.30 -13.77 -18.03
CA GLU A 290 22.69 -14.85 -18.92
C GLU A 290 21.68 -14.97 -20.08
N VAL A 291 22.18 -15.13 -21.29
CA VAL A 291 21.36 -15.27 -22.50
C VAL A 291 21.74 -16.55 -23.23
N ASP A 292 20.91 -17.58 -23.10
CA ASP A 292 21.02 -18.85 -23.83
C ASP A 292 19.62 -19.34 -24.24
N GLY A 293 19.16 -18.91 -25.43
CA GLY A 293 17.79 -19.12 -25.93
C GLY A 293 16.69 -18.38 -25.16
N GLN A 294 16.91 -18.11 -23.88
CA GLN A 294 16.07 -17.35 -22.96
C GLN A 294 16.94 -16.52 -22.02
N VAL A 295 16.40 -15.42 -21.52
CA VAL A 295 17.06 -14.60 -20.49
C VAL A 295 16.92 -15.30 -19.14
N ARG A 296 18.05 -15.50 -18.45
CA ARG A 296 18.10 -15.96 -17.06
C ARG A 296 18.83 -14.92 -16.22
N LEU A 297 18.29 -14.63 -15.05
CA LEU A 297 18.92 -13.77 -14.05
C LEU A 297 19.56 -14.63 -12.96
N SER A 298 20.85 -14.43 -12.73
CA SER A 298 21.58 -15.02 -11.61
C SER A 298 21.78 -13.97 -10.52
N PHE A 299 21.19 -14.18 -9.36
CA PHE A 299 21.22 -13.19 -8.27
C PHE A 299 22.43 -13.44 -7.37
N ASP A 300 23.36 -12.49 -7.33
CA ASP A 300 24.33 -12.41 -6.24
C ASP A 300 23.61 -11.83 -5.02
N LEU A 301 23.46 -12.62 -3.96
CA LEU A 301 22.81 -12.14 -2.74
C LEU A 301 23.62 -11.03 -2.05
N GLY A 302 24.87 -10.81 -2.45
CA GLY A 302 25.67 -9.62 -2.16
C GLY A 302 25.90 -9.35 -0.67
N VAL A 303 26.77 -8.39 -0.36
CA VAL A 303 26.98 -7.92 1.01
C VAL A 303 26.31 -6.56 1.18
N GLU A 304 25.55 -6.43 2.27
CA GLU A 304 24.93 -5.19 2.75
C GLU A 304 25.92 -4.00 2.79
N PRO A 305 25.47 -2.75 2.60
CA PRO A 305 24.10 -2.29 2.73
C PRO A 305 23.33 -2.12 1.40
N LEU A 306 22.28 -2.90 1.23
CA LEU A 306 21.31 -2.72 0.15
C LEU A 306 20.14 -1.83 0.60
N PRO A 307 19.42 -1.18 -0.33
CA PRO A 307 18.18 -0.47 -0.02
C PRO A 307 17.26 -1.25 0.93
N TRP A 308 16.70 -0.54 1.92
CA TRP A 308 15.90 -1.05 3.05
C TRP A 308 16.65 -1.73 4.20
N SER A 309 17.95 -1.99 4.09
CA SER A 309 18.70 -2.41 5.28
C SER A 309 18.88 -1.26 6.25
N TYR A 310 19.11 -1.61 7.52
CA TYR A 310 19.30 -0.61 8.57
C TYR A 310 20.47 0.34 8.23
N ALA A 311 21.61 -0.22 7.83
CA ALA A 311 22.79 0.56 7.47
C ALA A 311 22.51 1.49 6.28
N TRP A 312 21.86 1.00 5.22
CA TRP A 312 21.50 1.83 4.07
C TRP A 312 20.52 2.95 4.43
N GLN A 313 19.46 2.63 5.18
CA GLN A 313 18.44 3.61 5.57
C GLN A 313 19.04 4.70 6.46
N LYS A 314 19.92 4.32 7.39
CA LYS A 314 20.62 5.28 8.26
C LYS A 314 21.49 6.23 7.43
N GLU A 315 22.36 5.68 6.58
CA GLU A 315 23.23 6.47 5.69
C GLU A 315 22.41 7.39 4.77
N HIS A 316 21.39 6.86 4.10
CA HIS A 316 20.51 7.65 3.23
C HIS A 316 19.85 8.81 3.98
N VAL A 317 19.40 8.59 5.21
CA VAL A 317 18.78 9.64 6.01
C VAL A 317 19.80 10.68 6.47
N GLU A 318 20.92 10.25 7.02
CA GLU A 318 21.94 11.11 7.63
C GLU A 318 22.75 11.88 6.58
N GLU A 319 23.10 11.24 5.47
CA GLU A 319 24.01 11.80 4.46
C GLU A 319 23.27 12.40 3.26
N TRP A 320 22.04 11.94 2.95
CA TRP A 320 21.28 12.48 1.82
C TRP A 320 20.08 13.32 2.25
N ILE A 321 19.17 12.80 3.08
CA ILE A 321 17.90 13.49 3.41
C ILE A 321 18.13 14.70 4.31
N ARG A 322 18.76 14.54 5.48
CA ARG A 322 18.97 15.65 6.43
C ARG A 322 19.79 16.80 5.83
N PRO A 323 20.84 16.55 5.03
CA PRO A 323 21.62 17.62 4.39
C PRO A 323 20.87 18.38 3.28
N THR A 324 19.72 17.88 2.80
CA THR A 324 18.95 18.60 1.77
C THR A 324 18.50 19.99 2.20
N LEU A 325 18.09 20.18 3.46
CA LEU A 325 17.63 21.48 3.94
C LEU A 325 18.78 22.51 4.01
N PRO A 326 19.93 22.23 4.65
CA PRO A 326 21.09 23.12 4.58
C PRO A 326 21.52 23.43 3.13
N ARG A 327 21.57 22.41 2.27
CA ARG A 327 21.91 22.58 0.84
C ARG A 327 20.93 23.52 0.13
N PHE A 328 19.62 23.35 0.36
CA PHE A 328 18.59 24.24 -0.17
C PHE A 328 18.74 25.68 0.36
N LEU A 329 18.96 25.85 1.67
CA LEU A 329 19.11 27.17 2.28
C LEU A 329 20.32 27.93 1.72
N ALA A 330 21.45 27.25 1.52
CA ALA A 330 22.66 27.82 0.94
C ALA A 330 22.44 28.32 -0.49
N HIS A 331 21.64 27.62 -1.29
CA HIS A 331 21.37 27.96 -2.70
C HIS A 331 20.04 28.72 -2.90
N ARG A 332 19.31 29.05 -1.83
CA ARG A 332 17.95 29.62 -1.90
C ARG A 332 17.89 30.90 -2.73
N GLY A 333 18.91 31.76 -2.62
CA GLY A 333 19.01 33.01 -3.39
C GLY A 333 19.15 32.75 -4.89
N GLU A 334 20.06 31.85 -5.27
CA GLU A 334 20.28 31.45 -6.65
C GLU A 334 19.04 30.77 -7.26
N ILE A 335 18.43 29.84 -6.52
CA ILE A 335 17.18 29.18 -6.93
C ILE A 335 16.10 30.24 -7.18
N LYS A 336 15.94 31.21 -6.27
CA LYS A 336 14.97 32.30 -6.43
C LYS A 336 15.21 33.12 -7.68
N ALA A 337 16.48 33.42 -8.02
CA ALA A 337 16.83 34.16 -9.23
C ALA A 337 16.52 33.34 -10.50
N ARG A 338 16.89 32.05 -10.53
CA ARG A 338 16.60 31.16 -11.66
C ARG A 338 15.10 30.91 -11.86
N LEU A 339 14.29 31.02 -10.79
CA LEU A 339 12.84 30.88 -10.87
C LEU A 339 12.13 32.04 -11.58
N GLU A 340 12.77 33.20 -11.72
CA GLU A 340 12.13 34.42 -12.25
C GLU A 340 11.61 34.22 -13.67
N ARG A 341 12.39 33.55 -14.54
CA ARG A 341 11.98 33.20 -15.91
C ARG A 341 10.66 32.43 -15.98
N TYR A 342 10.32 31.66 -14.94
CA TYR A 342 9.07 30.90 -14.90
C TYR A 342 7.93 31.73 -14.30
N ARG A 343 8.23 32.72 -13.45
CA ARG A 343 7.22 33.67 -12.95
C ARG A 343 6.72 34.58 -14.07
N GLU A 344 7.58 34.90 -15.02
CA GLU A 344 7.23 35.66 -16.23
C GLU A 344 6.16 34.96 -17.09
N MET A 345 5.96 33.65 -16.94
CA MET A 345 4.86 32.94 -17.59
C MET A 345 3.47 33.34 -17.07
N GLY A 346 3.38 34.04 -15.94
CA GLY A 346 2.13 34.45 -15.33
C GLY A 346 1.31 33.27 -14.78
N GLU A 347 0.00 33.44 -14.68
CA GLU A 347 -0.92 32.39 -14.23
C GLU A 347 -1.29 31.46 -15.40
N VAL A 348 -0.68 30.28 -15.42
CA VAL A 348 -0.89 29.26 -16.48
C VAL A 348 -1.78 28.10 -16.04
N TRP A 349 -2.42 28.22 -14.88
CA TRP A 349 -3.23 27.15 -14.30
C TRP A 349 -4.64 27.13 -14.91
N VAL A 350 -5.02 26.00 -15.49
CA VAL A 350 -6.42 25.71 -15.81
C VAL A 350 -7.13 25.29 -14.53
N ARG A 351 -8.22 25.97 -14.18
CA ARG A 351 -9.06 25.66 -13.01
C ARG A 351 -10.47 25.23 -13.45
N PRO A 352 -11.15 24.36 -12.70
CA PRO A 352 -12.59 24.17 -12.88
C PRO A 352 -13.30 25.53 -12.80
N SER A 353 -14.36 25.72 -13.57
CA SER A 353 -15.20 26.90 -13.40
C SER A 353 -15.75 26.95 -11.98
N GLU A 354 -15.67 28.12 -11.35
CA GLU A 354 -16.41 28.41 -10.13
C GLU A 354 -17.89 28.54 -10.54
N GLU A 355 -18.61 27.42 -10.59
CA GLU A 355 -20.09 27.39 -10.71
C GLU A 355 -20.76 27.60 -9.35
#